data_AF-A0AA50JL42-F1
#
_entry.id   AF-A0AA50JL42-F1
#
_cell.length_a   1.000
_cell.length_b   1.000
_cell.length_c   1.000
_cell.angle_alpha   90.00
_cell.angle_beta   90.00
_cell.angle_gamma   90.00
#
_symmetry.space_group_name_H-M   'P 1'
#
loop_
_entity.id
_entity.type
_entity.pdbx_description
1 polymer ?
#
loop_
_entity_poly.entity_id
_entity_poly.type
_entity_poly.pdbx_seq_one_letter_code
_entity_poly.pdbx_strand_id
1 'polypeptide(L)' 'GQAYEILGLNGYCIYYYSRAAQLKPDDSRMLVSLGEAYEKMDKIPNALKCYYKAHSTGDIEGMALFKLA' A
#
# COMPACT_ATOMS: atom_id res chain seq x y z
N GLY A 1 -3.35 -3.26 9.41
CA GLY A 1 -2.37 -3.87 8.47
C GLY A 1 -1.13 -4.28 9.22
N GLN A 2 -0.35 -3.32 9.72
CA GLN A 2 0.99 -3.53 10.32
C GLN A 2 1.11 -4.71 11.30
N ALA A 3 0.18 -4.90 12.24
CA ALA A 3 0.25 -6.05 13.15
C ALA A 3 0.24 -7.41 12.42
N TYR A 4 -0.58 -7.55 11.37
CA TYR A 4 -0.62 -8.76 10.55
C TYR A 4 0.60 -8.88 9.63
N GLU A 5 1.20 -7.76 9.26
CA GLU A 5 2.45 -7.72 8.50
C GLU A 5 3.63 -8.26 9.31
N ILE A 6 3.74 -7.90 10.59
CA ILE A 6 4.73 -8.44 11.52
C ILE A 6 4.55 -9.96 11.69
N LEU A 7 3.30 -10.42 11.66
CA LEU A 7 2.95 -11.83 11.78
C LEU A 7 3.09 -12.62 10.45
N GLY A 8 3.51 -11.97 9.35
CA GLY A 8 3.62 -12.60 8.02
C GLY A 8 2.26 -12.96 7.38
N LEU A 9 1.15 -12.49 7.97
CA LEU A 9 -0.21 -12.75 7.53
C LEU A 9 -0.63 -11.75 6.45
N ASN A 10 0.06 -11.78 5.30
CA ASN A 10 -0.08 -10.78 4.24
C ASN A 10 -1.51 -10.68 3.66
N GLY A 11 -2.27 -11.78 3.65
CA GLY A 11 -3.67 -11.77 3.20
C GLY A 11 -4.59 -10.91 4.08
N TYR A 12 -4.47 -11.04 5.40
CA TYR A 12 -5.20 -10.19 6.36
C TYR A 12 -4.70 -8.74 6.30
N CYS A 13 -3.40 -8.56 6.07
CA CYS A 13 -2.80 -7.24 5.91
C CYS A 13 -3.48 -6.44 4.78
N ILE A 14 -3.59 -7.03 3.59
CA ILE A 14 -4.28 -6.43 2.44
C ILE A 14 -5.74 -6.14 2.75
N TYR A 15 -6.45 -7.06 3.40
CA TYR A 15 -7.87 -6.86 3.73
C TYR A 15 -8.08 -5.61 4.60
N TYR A 16 -7.30 -5.48 5.68
CA TYR A 16 -7.42 -4.34 6.59
C TYR A 16 -6.88 -3.04 5.99
N TYR A 17 -5.80 -3.07 5.21
CA TYR A 17 -5.31 -1.89 4.51
C TYR A 17 -6.26 -1.42 3.40
N SER A 18 -6.89 -2.34 2.66
CA SER A 18 -7.89 -1.99 1.65
C SER A 18 -9.10 -1.30 2.30
N ARG A 19 -9.58 -1.82 3.44
CA ARG A 19 -10.66 -1.19 4.19
C ARG A 19 -10.25 0.19 4.74
N ALA A 20 -9.03 0.35 5.23
CA ALA A 20 -8.51 1.64 5.68
C ALA A 20 -8.39 2.64 4.51
N ALA A 21 -7.90 2.21 3.35
CA ALA A 21 -7.79 3.02 2.14
C ALA A 21 -9.16 3.42 1.58
N GLN A 22 -10.22 2.64 1.82
CA GLN A 22 -11.58 3.05 1.47
C GLN A 22 -12.12 4.17 2.38
N LEU A 23 -11.71 4.17 3.66
CA LEU A 23 -12.12 5.22 4.61
C LEU A 23 -11.37 6.53 4.37
N LYS A 24 -10.12 6.46 3.91
CA LYS A 24 -9.29 7.60 3.55
C LYS A 24 -8.60 7.34 2.20
N PRO A 25 -9.28 7.58 1.08
CA PRO A 25 -8.75 7.30 -0.25
C PRO A 25 -7.56 8.17 -0.65
N ASP A 26 -7.37 9.31 0.03
CA ASP A 26 -6.32 10.30 -0.26
C ASP A 26 -5.13 10.20 0.70
N ASP A 27 -5.10 9.20 1.60
CA ASP A 27 -3.96 8.96 2.48
C ASP A 27 -2.88 8.16 1.72
N SER A 28 -1.93 8.89 1.15
CA SER A 28 -0.81 8.33 0.38
C SER A 28 -0.02 7.27 1.15
N ARG A 29 0.17 7.45 2.47
CA ARG A 29 0.91 6.47 3.30
C ARG A 29 0.17 5.15 3.41
N MET A 30 -1.16 5.18 3.54
CA MET A 30 -1.97 3.95 3.53
C MET A 30 -1.93 3.22 2.20
N LEU A 31 -1.89 3.97 1.09
CA LEU A 31 -1.75 3.40 -0.23
C LEU A 31 -0.36 2.77 -0.43
N VAL A 32 0.71 3.39 0.07
CA VAL A 32 2.06 2.81 0.08
C VAL A 32 2.08 1.51 0.89
N SER A 33 1.58 1.50 2.12
CA SER A 33 1.56 0.27 2.95
C SER A 33 0.73 -0.85 2.31
N LEU A 34 -0.36 -0.51 1.60
CA LEU A 34 -1.13 -1.48 0.83
C LEU A 34 -0.32 -2.03 -0.36
N GLY A 35 0.44 -1.17 -1.04
CA GLY A 35 1.36 -1.56 -2.11
C GLY A 35 2.44 -2.53 -1.63
N GLU A 36 3.07 -2.23 -0.49
CA GLU A 36 4.09 -3.10 0.12
C GLU A 36 3.53 -4.46 0.51
N ALA A 37 2.30 -4.50 1.03
CA ALA A 37 1.61 -5.76 1.33
C ALA A 37 1.35 -6.58 0.06
N TYR A 38 1.08 -5.94 -1.08
CA TYR A 38 0.98 -6.62 -2.37
C TYR A 38 2.33 -7.11 -2.90
N GLU A 39 3.41 -6.34 -2.76
CA GLU A 39 4.78 -6.78 -3.12
C GLU A 39 5.18 -8.04 -2.35
N LYS A 40 4.92 -8.07 -1.04
CA LYS A 40 5.19 -9.25 -0.19
C LYS A 40 4.39 -10.49 -0.58
N MET A 41 3.35 -10.35 -1.40
CA MET A 41 2.58 -11.46 -1.97
C MET A 41 2.90 -11.71 -3.44
N ASP A 42 3.96 -11.11 -3.97
CA ASP A 42 4.37 -11.18 -5.38
C ASP A 42 3.29 -10.68 -6.36
N LYS A 43 2.36 -9.85 -5.86
CA LYS A 43 1.27 -9.24 -6.63
C LYS A 43 1.71 -7.88 -7.17
N ILE A 44 2.81 -7.88 -7.91
CA ILE A 44 3.46 -6.67 -8.44
C ILE A 44 2.49 -5.73 -9.19
N PRO A 45 1.57 -6.22 -10.06
CA PRO A 45 0.64 -5.33 -10.76
C PRO A 45 -0.29 -4.55 -9.83
N ASN A 46 -0.65 -5.12 -8.68
CA ASN A 46 -1.50 -4.46 -7.69
C ASN A 46 -0.69 -3.48 -6.83
N ALA A 47 0.56 -3.84 -6.51
CA ALA A 47 1.46 -2.94 -5.80
C ALA A 47 1.69 -1.64 -6.57
N LEU A 48 2.04 -1.75 -7.87
CA LEU A 48 2.24 -0.59 -8.75
C LEU A 48 1.01 0.31 -8.80
N LYS A 49 -0.20 -0.26 -8.92
CA LYS A 49 -1.45 0.52 -8.88
C LYS A 49 -1.59 1.33 -7.59
N CYS A 50 -1.21 0.74 -6.46
CA CYS A 50 -1.25 1.43 -5.17
C CYS A 50 -0.24 2.57 -5.11
N TYR A 51 1.00 2.35 -5.58
CA TYR A 51 2.03 3.38 -5.62
C TYR A 51 1.71 4.52 -6.59
N TYR A 52 1.18 4.22 -7.77
CA TYR A 52 0.70 5.27 -8.70
C TYR A 52 -0.42 6.11 -8.08
N LYS A 53 -1.36 5.46 -7.39
CA LYS A 53 -2.42 6.17 -6.70
C LYS A 53 -1.86 7.03 -5.56
N ALA A 54 -0.97 6.48 -4.73
CA ALA A 54 -0.30 7.19 -3.64
C ALA A 54 0.42 8.45 -4.15
N HIS A 55 1.18 8.31 -5.23
CA HIS A 55 1.85 9.43 -5.90
C HIS A 55 0.86 10.49 -6.38
N SER A 56 -0.24 10.08 -7.01
CA SER A 56 -1.26 10.98 -7.54
C SER A 56 -2.03 11.73 -6.43
N THR A 57 -2.21 11.11 -5.26
CA THR A 57 -2.91 11.70 -4.10
C THR A 57 -2.06 12.67 -3.29
N GLY A 58 -0.84 12.98 -3.73
CA GLY A 58 0.04 13.93 -3.06
C GLY A 58 0.98 13.26 -2.07
N ASP A 59 1.67 12.19 -2.49
CA ASP A 59 2.79 11.65 -1.73
C ASP A 59 3.91 12.70 -1.59
N ILE A 60 3.85 13.46 -0.51
CA ILE A 60 4.79 14.54 -0.17
C ILE A 60 6.18 13.95 0.19
N GLU A 61 6.23 12.71 0.65
CA GLU A 61 7.45 12.06 1.15
C GLU A 61 8.25 11.38 0.02
N GLY A 62 7.68 11.20 -1.17
CA GLY A 62 8.34 10.56 -2.32
C GLY A 62 8.56 9.05 -2.16
N MET A 63 7.95 8.44 -1.14
CA MET A 63 8.07 7.02 -0.83
C MET A 63 7.48 6.13 -1.94
N ALA A 64 6.36 6.54 -2.52
CA ALA A 64 5.74 5.87 -3.65
C ALA A 64 6.60 5.96 -4.91
N LEU A 65 7.29 7.09 -5.14
CA LEU A 65 8.19 7.25 -6.29
C LEU A 65 9.40 6.31 -6.18
N PHE A 66 9.98 6.18 -4.98
CA PHE A 66 11.09 5.26 -4.74
C PHE A 66 10.70 3.80 -5.00
N LYS A 67 9.45 3.42 -4.70
CA LYS A 67 8.90 2.08 -4.96
C LYS A 67 8.50 1.84 -6.42
N LEU A 68 8.38 2.90 -7.22
CA LEU A 68 8.10 2.84 -8.66
C LEU A 68 9.36 2.79 -9.54
N ALA A 69 10.52 3.16 -8.98
CA ALA A 69 11.83 3.20 -9.65
C ALA A 69 12.53 1.84 -9.62
#